data_AF-A0A9R0ZAJ4-F1
#
_entry.id   AF-A0A9R0ZAJ4-F1
#
_cell.length_a   1.000
_cell.length_b   1.000
_cell.length_c   1.000
_cell.angle_alpha   90.00
_cell.angle_beta   90.00
_cell.angle_gamma   90.00
#
_symmetry.space_group_name_H-M   'P 1'
#
loop_
_entity.id
_entity.type
_entity.pdbx_description
1 polymer ?
#
loop_
_entity_poly.entity_id
_entity_poly.type
_entity_poly.pdbx_seq_one_letter_code
_entity_poly.pdbx_strand_id
1 'polypeptide(L)'
;MAVSKDAADDMMRVLSIYDARLLPMSPPAEGEAAGEAYGCDEREVEEQEQEEEAFAAAEDVIRRCNSSSSSSATGGGGGATSTPSGRCMLELLTRLLSKMDEKSCLYDDAGLKHIFLMNNLYYIVQKVMDSPLRELLGDDWIRRHRGQIRQYETGYLRASWITVLSVLRDDGGSAAPTVKDKARSFNAAFEELYRNQTAWKVIDPQLREELRIAVSERLIPAYRSFLSRPRPQTGSSSGSRHSASKHVKYTLEDLEDYMLDFFEGVQKFVK
;
A
#
# COMPACT_ATOMS: atom_id res chain seq x y z
N MET A 1 -0.07 -14.63 1.87
CA MET A 1 0.44 -13.24 2.00
C MET A 1 0.36 -12.62 0.63
N ALA A 2 -0.43 -11.58 0.42
CA ALA A 2 -0.53 -10.91 -0.88
C ALA A 2 0.76 -10.11 -1.10
N VAL A 3 1.81 -10.82 -1.51
CA VAL A 3 3.05 -10.21 -1.94
C VAL A 3 2.76 -9.68 -3.33
N SER A 4 2.83 -8.36 -3.46
CA SER A 4 2.80 -7.50 -4.65
C SER A 4 3.82 -7.88 -5.74
N LYS A 5 4.27 -9.13 -5.82
CA LYS A 5 5.23 -9.60 -6.80
C LYS A 5 4.56 -9.77 -8.16
N ASP A 6 3.34 -10.31 -8.21
CA ASP A 6 2.68 -10.58 -9.50
C ASP A 6 2.24 -9.29 -10.20
N ALA A 7 1.48 -8.40 -9.53
CA ALA A 7 1.04 -7.16 -10.18
C ALA A 7 2.18 -6.22 -10.63
N ALA A 8 3.31 -6.19 -9.90
CA ALA A 8 4.47 -5.37 -10.26
C ALA A 8 5.38 -6.05 -11.31
N ASP A 9 5.53 -7.39 -11.26
CA ASP A 9 6.21 -8.16 -12.30
C ASP A 9 5.40 -8.15 -13.59
N ASP A 10 4.06 -8.21 -13.56
CA ASP A 10 3.18 -8.08 -14.74
C ASP A 10 3.30 -6.68 -15.35
N MET A 11 3.27 -5.65 -14.50
CA MET A 11 3.51 -4.26 -14.91
C MET A 11 4.91 -4.09 -15.53
N MET A 12 5.94 -4.71 -14.96
CA MET A 12 7.30 -4.67 -15.49
C MET A 12 7.49 -5.55 -16.71
N ARG A 13 6.72 -6.63 -16.87
CA ARG A 13 6.70 -7.49 -18.05
C ARG A 13 6.08 -6.72 -19.22
N VAL A 14 4.95 -6.04 -19.01
CA VAL A 14 4.33 -5.16 -20.00
C VAL A 14 5.27 -4.01 -20.41
N LEU A 15 6.04 -3.45 -19.47
CA LEU A 15 7.01 -2.38 -19.76
C LEU A 15 8.34 -2.91 -20.37
N SER A 16 8.80 -4.11 -20.00
CA SER A 16 10.06 -4.71 -20.49
C SER A 16 9.93 -5.36 -21.87
N ILE A 17 8.72 -5.78 -22.27
CA ILE A 17 8.42 -6.19 -23.64
C ILE A 17 8.58 -5.02 -24.64
N TYR A 18 8.57 -3.78 -24.16
CA TYR A 18 8.62 -2.56 -24.97
C TYR A 18 9.95 -1.80 -24.93
N ASP A 19 11.07 -2.47 -24.68
CA ASP A 19 12.37 -1.97 -25.18
C ASP A 19 12.58 -2.46 -26.62
N ALA A 20 12.32 -1.57 -27.58
CA ALA A 20 12.43 -1.81 -29.02
C ALA A 20 13.87 -2.02 -29.54
N ARG A 21 14.80 -2.51 -28.70
CA ARG A 21 16.21 -2.72 -29.10
C ARG A 21 16.86 -4.02 -28.65
N LEU A 22 16.20 -4.91 -27.91
CA LEU A 22 16.86 -6.14 -27.43
C LEU A 22 16.00 -7.39 -27.62
N LEU A 23 16.05 -7.96 -28.82
CA LEU A 23 16.07 -9.42 -29.00
C LEU A 23 17.45 -9.78 -29.59
N PRO A 24 17.98 -11.01 -29.43
CA PRO A 24 17.28 -12.25 -29.06
C PRO A 24 17.99 -13.09 -27.98
N MET A 25 17.32 -14.08 -27.38
CA MET A 25 17.92 -15.42 -27.14
C MET A 25 16.82 -16.47 -26.95
N SER A 26 16.87 -17.49 -27.80
CA SER A 26 16.06 -18.71 -27.72
C SER A 26 16.29 -19.48 -26.41
N PRO A 27 15.28 -20.19 -25.88
CA PRO A 27 15.46 -21.08 -24.73
C PRO A 27 16.19 -22.37 -25.15
N PRO A 28 17.00 -23.00 -24.27
CA PRO A 28 17.55 -24.32 -24.54
C PRO A 28 16.48 -25.39 -24.39
N ALA A 29 16.68 -26.48 -25.14
CA ALA A 29 15.81 -27.63 -25.26
C ALA A 29 15.47 -28.30 -23.92
N GLU A 30 14.24 -28.83 -23.89
CA GLU A 30 13.64 -29.63 -22.83
C GLU A 30 14.46 -30.89 -22.50
N GLY A 31 14.46 -31.23 -21.21
CA GLY A 31 14.84 -32.54 -20.69
C GLY A 31 13.87 -32.92 -19.57
N GLU A 32 13.08 -33.96 -19.82
CA GLU A 32 12.05 -34.54 -18.94
C GLU A 32 12.56 -34.93 -17.54
N ALA A 33 11.73 -34.78 -16.50
CA ALA A 33 11.01 -35.89 -15.86
C ALA A 33 10.39 -35.55 -14.49
N ALA A 34 9.18 -36.10 -14.30
CA ALA A 34 8.55 -36.56 -13.04
C ALA A 34 7.95 -35.53 -12.05
N GLY A 35 6.67 -35.21 -12.27
CA GLY A 35 5.55 -35.60 -11.41
C GLY A 35 5.54 -35.17 -9.94
N GLU A 36 4.59 -34.31 -9.59
CA GLU A 36 3.68 -34.49 -8.44
C GLU A 36 2.48 -33.54 -8.60
N ALA A 37 1.28 -34.09 -8.43
CA ALA A 37 0.02 -33.37 -8.57
C ALA A 37 -0.21 -32.45 -7.37
N TYR A 38 -0.35 -31.15 -7.64
CA TYR A 38 -1.00 -30.20 -6.75
C TYR A 38 -2.25 -29.67 -7.47
N GLY A 39 -3.40 -29.77 -6.81
CA GLY A 39 -4.63 -29.17 -7.31
C GLY A 39 -4.45 -27.65 -7.39
N CYS A 40 -4.62 -27.09 -8.58
CA CYS A 40 -4.71 -25.64 -8.78
C CYS A 40 -5.88 -25.10 -7.97
N ASP A 41 -5.63 -24.12 -7.09
CA ASP A 41 -6.67 -23.36 -6.39
C ASP A 41 -7.49 -22.64 -7.47
N GLU A 42 -8.83 -22.77 -7.46
CA GLU A 42 -9.71 -22.11 -8.44
C GLU A 42 -9.49 -20.59 -8.47
N ARG A 43 -9.00 -20.00 -7.38
CA ARG A 43 -8.58 -18.59 -7.33
C ARG A 43 -7.31 -18.28 -8.11
N GLU A 44 -6.35 -19.20 -8.17
CA GLU A 44 -5.13 -19.03 -8.99
C GLU A 44 -5.46 -19.14 -10.48
N VAL A 45 -6.46 -19.94 -10.85
CA VAL A 45 -6.97 -20.05 -12.23
C VAL A 45 -7.73 -18.78 -12.63
N GLU A 46 -8.61 -18.25 -11.77
CA GLU A 46 -9.29 -16.98 -12.02
C GLU A 46 -8.32 -15.79 -12.09
N GLU A 47 -7.26 -15.78 -11.27
CA GLU A 47 -6.20 -14.77 -11.32
C GLU A 47 -5.40 -14.87 -12.63
N GLN A 48 -5.05 -16.07 -13.09
CA GLN A 48 -4.38 -16.29 -14.38
C GLN A 48 -5.24 -15.89 -15.58
N GLU A 49 -6.54 -16.24 -15.59
CA GLU A 49 -7.46 -15.86 -16.66
C GLU A 49 -7.63 -14.32 -16.74
N GLN A 50 -7.71 -13.65 -15.59
CA GLN A 50 -7.79 -12.19 -15.54
C GLN A 50 -6.48 -11.50 -15.98
N GLU A 51 -5.33 -12.14 -15.72
CA GLU A 51 -4.03 -11.67 -16.18
C GLU A 51 -3.88 -11.83 -17.70
N GLU A 52 -4.33 -12.97 -18.25
CA GLU A 52 -4.38 -13.23 -19.70
C GLU A 52 -5.31 -12.26 -20.42
N GLU A 53 -6.49 -11.96 -19.85
CA GLU A 53 -7.41 -10.95 -20.37
C GLU A 53 -6.80 -9.54 -20.34
N ALA A 54 -6.09 -9.18 -19.26
CA ALA A 54 -5.40 -7.90 -19.17
C ALA A 54 -4.27 -7.78 -20.21
N PHE A 55 -3.55 -8.86 -20.47
CA PHE A 55 -2.52 -8.93 -21.49
C PHE A 55 -3.11 -8.80 -22.90
N ALA A 56 -4.19 -9.51 -23.20
CA ALA A 56 -4.92 -9.41 -24.46
C ALA A 56 -5.48 -7.99 -24.70
N ALA A 57 -6.00 -7.35 -23.65
CA ALA A 57 -6.48 -5.97 -23.71
C ALA A 57 -5.35 -4.96 -23.96
N ALA A 58 -4.16 -5.17 -23.37
CA ALA A 58 -2.98 -4.36 -23.64
C ALA A 58 -2.50 -4.55 -25.09
N GLU A 59 -2.46 -5.79 -25.59
CA GLU A 59 -2.11 -6.10 -26.97
C GLU A 59 -3.08 -5.49 -27.99
N ASP A 60 -4.40 -5.46 -27.72
CA ASP A 60 -5.37 -4.81 -28.61
C ASP A 60 -5.13 -3.30 -28.68
N VAL A 61 -4.89 -2.65 -27.53
CA VAL A 61 -4.55 -1.22 -27.48
C VAL A 61 -3.30 -0.95 -28.30
N ILE A 62 -2.23 -1.71 -28.07
CA ILE A 62 -0.99 -1.66 -28.84
C ILE A 62 -1.24 -1.81 -30.35
N ARG A 63 -2.00 -2.84 -30.75
CA ARG A 63 -2.33 -3.14 -32.14
C ARG A 63 -3.04 -1.96 -32.80
N ARG A 64 -3.99 -1.34 -32.09
CA ARG A 64 -4.70 -0.13 -32.56
C ARG A 64 -3.76 1.07 -32.70
N CYS A 65 -2.81 1.24 -31.79
CA CYS A 65 -1.83 2.32 -31.86
C CYS A 65 -0.86 2.17 -33.04
N ASN A 66 -0.38 0.95 -33.29
CA ASN A 66 0.49 0.65 -34.43
C ASN A 66 -0.23 0.85 -35.76
N SER A 67 -1.51 0.44 -35.84
CA SER A 67 -2.36 0.64 -37.03
C SER A 67 -2.67 2.13 -37.31
N SER A 68 -2.77 2.94 -36.25
CA SER A 68 -3.01 4.39 -36.35
C SER A 68 -1.76 5.19 -36.76
N SER A 69 -0.57 4.60 -36.57
CA SER A 69 0.72 5.19 -36.92
C SER A 69 1.04 5.02 -38.41
N SER A 70 0.51 3.97 -39.06
CA SER A 70 0.66 3.74 -40.50
C SER A 70 -0.20 4.65 -41.40
N SER A 71 -1.17 5.38 -40.84
CA SER A 71 -2.14 6.18 -41.60
C SER A 71 -1.91 7.71 -41.58
N SER A 72 -0.94 8.23 -40.82
CA SER A 72 -0.76 9.67 -40.61
C SER A 72 0.68 10.15 -40.90
N ALA A 73 1.14 9.93 -42.13
CA ALA A 73 2.34 10.56 -42.66
C ALA A 73 2.01 11.87 -43.41
N THR A 74 1.46 12.88 -42.73
CA THR A 74 1.45 14.28 -43.21
C THR A 74 1.16 15.28 -42.09
N GLY A 75 2.17 16.09 -41.74
CA GLY A 75 2.00 17.49 -41.30
C GLY A 75 1.82 17.80 -39.80
N GLY A 76 2.87 18.40 -39.21
CA GLY A 76 2.76 19.67 -38.46
C GLY A 76 2.41 19.65 -36.97
N GLY A 77 3.41 19.89 -36.12
CA GLY A 77 3.30 20.80 -34.96
C GLY A 77 2.38 20.42 -33.79
N GLY A 78 2.14 19.13 -33.53
CA GLY A 78 1.37 18.69 -32.36
C GLY A 78 2.29 18.27 -31.21
N GLY A 79 2.01 18.71 -29.97
CA GLY A 79 2.75 18.31 -28.77
C GLY A 79 2.78 16.79 -28.56
N ALA A 80 3.73 16.29 -27.76
CA ALA A 80 3.99 14.84 -27.56
C ALA A 80 2.71 13.99 -27.30
N THR A 81 1.69 14.57 -26.66
CA THR A 81 0.38 13.95 -26.34
C THR A 81 -0.54 13.73 -27.55
N SER A 82 -0.29 14.41 -28.66
CA SER A 82 -1.06 14.29 -29.91
C SER A 82 -0.54 13.19 -30.83
N THR A 83 0.65 12.64 -30.54
CA THR A 83 1.21 11.54 -31.30
C THR A 83 0.41 10.25 -31.05
N PRO A 84 0.23 9.38 -32.05
CA PRO A 84 -0.44 8.08 -31.87
C PRO A 84 0.18 7.24 -30.74
N SER A 85 1.51 7.27 -30.59
CA SER A 85 2.25 6.60 -29.51
C SER A 85 1.97 7.23 -28.13
N GLY A 86 1.95 8.56 -28.04
CA GLY A 86 1.59 9.28 -26.81
C GLY A 86 0.19 8.93 -26.32
N ARG A 87 -0.80 8.93 -27.22
CA ARG A 87 -2.17 8.50 -26.89
C ARG A 87 -2.24 7.06 -26.44
N CYS A 88 -1.43 6.19 -27.04
CA CYS A 88 -1.33 4.79 -26.64
C CYS A 88 -0.89 4.61 -25.18
N MET A 89 0.21 5.28 -24.82
CA MET A 89 0.77 5.18 -23.47
C MET A 89 -0.18 5.74 -22.41
N LEU A 90 -0.93 6.81 -22.74
CA LEU A 90 -1.97 7.36 -21.86
C LEU A 90 -3.13 6.39 -21.64
N GLU A 91 -3.58 5.72 -22.70
CA GLU A 91 -4.64 4.71 -22.61
C GLU A 91 -4.20 3.50 -21.78
N LEU A 92 -2.98 2.99 -22.02
CA LEU A 92 -2.40 1.89 -21.24
C LEU A 92 -2.26 2.24 -19.76
N LEU A 93 -1.74 3.44 -19.44
CA LEU A 93 -1.64 3.91 -18.06
C LEU A 93 -3.02 4.05 -17.40
N THR A 94 -4.01 4.55 -18.14
CA THR A 94 -5.38 4.70 -17.61
C THR A 94 -5.99 3.34 -17.29
N ARG A 95 -5.87 2.37 -18.21
CA ARG A 95 -6.32 0.99 -17.98
C ARG A 95 -5.62 0.35 -16.81
N LEU A 96 -4.32 0.58 -16.67
CA LEU A 96 -3.54 0.06 -15.55
C LEU A 96 -4.06 0.60 -14.21
N LEU A 97 -4.30 1.91 -14.13
CA LEU A 97 -4.84 2.54 -12.92
C LEU A 97 -6.24 2.02 -12.59
N SER A 98 -7.10 1.80 -13.59
CA SER A 98 -8.43 1.20 -13.39
C SER A 98 -8.34 -0.25 -12.90
N LYS A 99 -7.47 -1.07 -13.49
CA LYS A 99 -7.28 -2.47 -13.07
C LYS A 99 -6.75 -2.58 -11.65
N MET A 100 -5.87 -1.66 -11.27
CA MET A 100 -5.41 -1.57 -9.89
C MET A 100 -6.55 -1.23 -8.93
N ASP A 101 -7.46 -0.32 -9.29
CA ASP A 101 -8.63 0.00 -8.48
C ASP A 101 -9.59 -1.20 -8.35
N GLU A 102 -9.82 -1.93 -9.45
CA GLU A 102 -10.58 -3.18 -9.46
C GLU A 102 -9.96 -4.24 -8.53
N LYS A 103 -8.67 -4.56 -8.71
CA LYS A 103 -7.95 -5.54 -7.86
C LYS A 103 -7.94 -5.12 -6.39
N SER A 104 -7.89 -3.82 -6.11
CA SER A 104 -7.93 -3.33 -4.73
C SER A 104 -9.23 -3.69 -4.00
N CYS A 105 -10.31 -3.99 -4.71
CA CYS A 105 -11.59 -4.40 -4.14
C CYS A 105 -11.62 -5.86 -3.66
N LEU A 106 -10.60 -6.66 -3.99
CA LEU A 106 -10.45 -8.04 -3.52
C LEU A 106 -9.92 -8.13 -2.08
N TYR A 107 -9.46 -7.00 -1.52
CA TYR A 107 -9.02 -6.94 -0.13
C TYR A 107 -10.18 -6.62 0.81
N ASP A 108 -10.50 -7.57 1.68
CA ASP A 108 -11.51 -7.37 2.74
C ASP A 108 -11.08 -6.30 3.75
N ASP A 109 -9.79 -6.25 4.09
CA ASP A 109 -9.24 -5.25 5.01
C ASP A 109 -9.03 -3.92 4.27
N ALA A 110 -9.79 -2.90 4.67
CA ALA A 110 -9.74 -1.57 4.08
C ALA A 110 -8.38 -0.87 4.25
N GLY A 111 -7.64 -1.17 5.33
CA GLY A 111 -6.27 -0.69 5.53
C GLY A 111 -5.32 -1.33 4.52
N LEU A 112 -5.41 -2.65 4.36
CA LEU A 112 -4.60 -3.39 3.39
C LEU A 112 -4.88 -2.96 1.94
N LYS A 113 -6.15 -2.70 1.60
CA LYS A 113 -6.55 -2.11 0.31
C LYS A 113 -5.77 -0.82 0.01
N HIS A 114 -5.66 0.07 0.99
CA HIS A 114 -4.91 1.32 0.83
C HIS A 114 -3.39 1.08 0.70
N ILE A 115 -2.83 0.12 1.42
CA ILE A 115 -1.41 -0.26 1.30
C ILE A 115 -1.11 -0.78 -0.11
N PHE A 116 -1.98 -1.65 -0.66
CA PHE A 116 -1.87 -2.13 -2.03
C PHE A 116 -1.88 -0.97 -3.04
N LEU A 117 -2.86 -0.06 -2.92
CA LEU A 117 -2.97 1.10 -3.80
C LEU A 117 -1.73 2.02 -3.71
N MET A 118 -1.19 2.24 -2.52
CA MET A 118 0.03 3.04 -2.34
C MET A 118 1.27 2.37 -2.96
N ASN A 119 1.50 1.08 -2.70
CA ASN A 119 2.65 0.36 -3.27
C ASN A 119 2.69 0.50 -4.80
N ASN A 120 1.56 0.21 -5.45
CA ASN A 120 1.47 0.21 -6.90
C ASN A 120 1.51 1.62 -7.47
N LEU A 121 0.74 2.57 -6.92
CA LEU A 121 0.74 3.94 -7.45
C LEU A 121 2.07 4.65 -7.23
N TYR A 122 2.71 4.45 -6.08
CA TYR A 122 4.04 4.99 -5.80
C TYR A 122 5.05 4.46 -6.83
N TYR A 123 5.02 3.16 -7.10
CA TYR A 123 5.87 2.55 -8.11
C TYR A 123 5.65 3.14 -9.52
N ILE A 124 4.39 3.24 -9.97
CA ILE A 124 4.05 3.84 -11.28
C ILE A 124 4.56 5.28 -11.36
N VAL A 125 4.37 6.09 -10.30
CA VAL A 125 4.83 7.48 -10.28
C VAL A 125 6.35 7.56 -10.39
N GLN A 126 7.10 6.69 -9.69
CA GLN A 126 8.57 6.64 -9.81
C GLN A 126 8.98 6.25 -11.24
N LYS A 127 8.38 5.21 -11.83
CA LYS A 127 8.69 4.80 -13.22
C LYS A 127 8.34 5.85 -14.25
N VAL A 128 7.25 6.59 -14.07
CA VAL A 128 6.92 7.74 -14.92
C VAL A 128 7.98 8.84 -14.78
N MET A 129 8.44 9.12 -13.56
CA MET A 129 9.47 10.15 -13.31
C MET A 129 10.83 9.79 -13.91
N ASP A 130 11.17 8.50 -13.94
CA ASP A 130 12.44 7.99 -14.45
C ASP A 130 12.45 7.75 -15.97
N SER A 131 11.33 8.03 -16.67
CA SER A 131 11.17 7.75 -18.10
C SER A 131 10.71 8.98 -18.89
N PRO A 132 10.80 8.92 -20.25
CA PRO A 132 10.27 9.99 -21.11
C PRO A 132 8.76 10.24 -20.95
N LEU A 133 8.04 9.34 -20.26
CA LEU A 133 6.63 9.51 -19.92
C LEU A 133 6.39 10.77 -19.09
N ARG A 134 7.37 11.22 -18.30
CA ARG A 134 7.25 12.49 -17.57
C ARG A 134 6.99 13.67 -18.50
N GLU A 135 7.68 13.76 -19.63
CA GLU A 135 7.51 14.85 -20.60
C GLU A 135 6.14 14.76 -21.30
N LEU A 136 5.67 13.54 -21.53
CA LEU A 136 4.37 13.28 -22.14
C LEU A 136 3.20 13.63 -21.19
N LEU A 137 3.29 13.23 -19.94
CA LEU A 137 2.23 13.37 -18.94
C LEU A 137 2.22 14.75 -18.28
N GLY A 138 3.40 15.38 -18.18
CA GLY A 138 3.60 16.65 -17.51
C GLY A 138 3.60 16.54 -15.98
N ASP A 139 4.15 17.57 -15.34
CA ASP A 139 4.31 17.62 -13.88
C ASP A 139 2.96 17.64 -13.12
N ASP A 140 1.87 18.08 -13.76
CA ASP A 140 0.53 18.08 -13.17
C ASP A 140 -0.02 16.66 -12.95
N TRP A 141 0.30 15.72 -13.83
CA TRP A 141 -0.06 14.33 -13.64
C TRP A 141 0.66 13.75 -12.41
N ILE A 142 1.96 14.03 -12.27
CA ILE A 142 2.76 13.59 -11.13
C ILE A 142 2.21 14.20 -9.83
N ARG A 143 1.93 15.51 -9.83
CA ARG A 143 1.38 16.22 -8.66
C ARG A 143 0.05 15.62 -8.22
N ARG A 144 -0.86 15.34 -9.15
CA ARG A 144 -2.17 14.72 -8.88
C ARG A 144 -2.02 13.35 -8.24
N HIS A 145 -1.18 12.48 -8.81
CA HIS A 145 -1.02 11.11 -8.29
C HIS A 145 -0.24 11.07 -6.97
N ARG A 146 0.71 11.99 -6.74
CA ARG A 146 1.29 12.18 -5.40
C ARG A 146 0.25 12.62 -4.37
N GLY A 147 -0.70 13.47 -4.76
CA GLY A 147 -1.85 13.82 -3.92
C GLY A 147 -2.73 12.61 -3.61
N GLN A 148 -2.96 11.74 -4.59
CA GLN A 148 -3.73 10.51 -4.44
C GLN A 148 -3.03 9.49 -3.51
N ILE A 149 -1.69 9.35 -3.57
CA ILE A 149 -0.92 8.54 -2.61
C ILE A 149 -1.18 9.04 -1.17
N ARG A 150 -1.13 10.36 -0.94
CA ARG A 150 -1.45 10.94 0.38
C ARG A 150 -2.89 10.71 0.82
N GLN A 151 -3.84 10.66 -0.12
CA GLN A 151 -5.22 10.30 0.19
C GLN A 151 -5.32 8.84 0.63
N TYR A 152 -4.62 7.93 -0.03
CA TYR A 152 -4.55 6.53 0.40
C TYR A 152 -3.88 6.36 1.75
N GLU A 153 -2.80 7.09 2.03
CA GLU A 153 -2.16 7.14 3.35
C GLU A 153 -3.17 7.57 4.44
N THR A 154 -3.90 8.65 4.18
CA THR A 154 -4.95 9.14 5.09
C THR A 154 -6.06 8.11 5.28
N GLY A 155 -6.45 7.43 4.19
CA GLY A 155 -7.43 6.33 4.19
C GLY A 155 -6.97 5.15 5.04
N TYR A 156 -5.72 4.69 4.84
CA TYR A 156 -5.08 3.63 5.62
C TYR A 156 -5.06 3.99 7.12
N LEU A 157 -4.59 5.18 7.46
CA LEU A 157 -4.51 5.63 8.85
C LEU A 157 -5.91 5.68 9.48
N ARG A 158 -6.92 6.13 8.74
CA ARG A 158 -8.31 6.14 9.22
C ARG A 158 -8.87 4.73 9.39
N ALA A 159 -8.66 3.84 8.42
CA ALA A 159 -9.21 2.48 8.46
C ALA A 159 -8.57 1.64 9.59
N SER A 160 -7.25 1.73 9.73
CA SER A 160 -6.50 0.82 10.63
C SER A 160 -6.34 1.37 12.04
N TRP A 161 -6.17 2.69 12.21
CA TRP A 161 -5.79 3.27 13.50
C TRP A 161 -6.95 3.90 14.27
N ILE A 162 -8.13 4.06 13.67
CA ILE A 162 -9.26 4.71 14.34
C ILE A 162 -9.66 3.99 15.63
N THR A 163 -9.67 2.65 15.62
CA THR A 163 -10.04 1.85 16.79
C THR A 163 -9.03 2.04 17.92
N VAL A 164 -7.73 1.87 17.63
CA VAL A 164 -6.65 2.04 18.63
C VAL A 164 -6.66 3.45 19.21
N LEU A 165 -6.79 4.47 18.35
CA LEU A 165 -6.81 5.86 18.78
C LEU A 165 -8.09 6.25 19.52
N SER A 166 -9.24 5.66 19.18
CA SER A 166 -10.51 5.93 19.88
C SER A 166 -10.49 5.48 21.34
N VAL A 167 -9.80 4.36 21.64
CA VAL A 167 -9.67 3.87 23.02
C VAL A 167 -8.89 4.85 23.90
N LEU A 168 -7.96 5.59 23.29
CA LEU A 168 -7.17 6.63 23.98
C LEU A 168 -7.94 7.94 24.16
N ARG A 169 -9.06 8.14 23.45
CA ARG A 169 -9.88 9.34 23.57
C ARG A 169 -10.73 9.32 24.85
N ASP A 170 -11.16 10.51 25.26
CA ASP A 170 -12.02 10.69 26.41
C ASP A 170 -13.40 11.12 25.98
N ASP A 171 -14.38 10.23 26.17
CA ASP A 171 -15.76 10.50 25.76
C ASP A 171 -16.56 11.25 26.82
N GLY A 172 -15.94 11.67 27.94
CA GLY A 172 -16.52 12.59 28.94
C GLY A 172 -17.82 12.14 29.61
N GLY A 173 -18.33 10.95 29.29
CA GLY A 173 -19.60 10.43 29.79
C GLY A 173 -19.52 9.97 31.24
N SER A 174 -20.63 10.10 31.96
CA SER A 174 -20.78 9.70 33.37
C SER A 174 -20.50 8.21 33.66
N ALA A 175 -20.43 7.38 32.61
CA ALA A 175 -20.07 5.95 32.66
C ALA A 175 -18.71 5.66 31.97
N ALA A 176 -17.81 6.64 31.91
CA ALA A 176 -16.54 6.49 31.21
C ALA A 176 -15.71 5.32 31.80
N PRO A 177 -15.18 4.42 30.96
CA PRO A 177 -14.37 3.30 31.42
C PRO A 177 -13.15 3.80 32.19
N THR A 178 -12.75 3.04 33.21
CA THR A 178 -11.61 3.43 34.04
C THR A 178 -10.33 3.46 33.19
N VAL A 179 -9.32 4.21 33.64
CA VAL A 179 -8.00 4.24 32.98
C VAL A 179 -7.43 2.84 32.78
N LYS A 180 -7.73 1.91 33.69
CA LYS A 180 -7.31 0.51 33.62
C LYS A 180 -8.00 -0.23 32.47
N ASP A 181 -9.30 -0.03 32.29
CA ASP A 181 -10.07 -0.68 31.23
C ASP A 181 -9.67 -0.15 29.85
N LYS A 182 -9.43 1.16 29.75
CA LYS A 182 -8.87 1.79 28.54
C LYS A 182 -7.47 1.25 28.21
N ALA A 183 -6.58 1.14 29.19
CA ALA A 183 -5.24 0.58 28.98
C ALA A 183 -5.28 -0.88 28.48
N ARG A 184 -6.17 -1.71 29.05
CA ARG A 184 -6.35 -3.10 28.60
C ARG A 184 -6.88 -3.16 27.17
N SER A 185 -7.90 -2.36 26.86
CA SER A 185 -8.48 -2.29 25.52
C SER A 185 -7.46 -1.81 24.49
N PHE A 186 -6.64 -0.82 24.84
CA PHE A 186 -5.55 -0.33 24.00
C PHE A 186 -4.54 -1.44 23.72
N ASN A 187 -4.08 -2.17 24.75
CA ASN A 187 -3.11 -3.23 24.57
C ASN A 187 -3.61 -4.31 23.61
N ALA A 188 -4.87 -4.75 23.76
CA ALA A 188 -5.47 -5.75 22.87
C ALA A 188 -5.58 -5.25 21.43
N ALA A 189 -6.09 -4.03 21.23
CA ALA A 189 -6.24 -3.45 19.90
C ALA A 189 -4.88 -3.20 19.23
N PHE A 190 -3.88 -2.75 20.00
CA PHE A 190 -2.52 -2.53 19.50
C PHE A 190 -1.82 -3.84 19.15
N GLU A 191 -1.92 -4.88 19.98
CA GLU A 191 -1.31 -6.20 19.71
C GLU A 191 -1.88 -6.85 18.44
N GLU A 192 -3.20 -6.76 18.24
CA GLU A 192 -3.85 -7.24 17.03
C GLU A 192 -3.38 -6.46 15.80
N LEU A 193 -3.39 -5.13 15.89
CA LEU A 193 -2.94 -4.25 14.82
C LEU A 193 -1.47 -4.51 14.46
N TYR A 194 -0.60 -4.62 15.47
CA TYR A 194 0.84 -4.84 15.29
C TYR A 194 1.08 -6.16 14.55
N ARG A 195 0.39 -7.22 14.97
CA ARG A 195 0.45 -8.52 14.31
C ARG A 195 0.01 -8.46 12.84
N ASN A 196 -1.04 -7.70 12.54
CA ASN A 196 -1.53 -7.59 11.17
C ASN A 196 -0.58 -6.74 10.30
N GLN A 197 -0.14 -5.58 10.78
CA GLN A 197 0.65 -4.64 9.98
C GLN A 197 2.12 -5.05 9.78
N THR A 198 2.69 -5.84 10.70
CA THR A 198 4.01 -6.44 10.48
C THR A 198 3.99 -7.51 9.38
N ALA A 199 2.85 -8.18 9.18
CA ALA A 199 2.64 -9.13 8.09
C ALA A 199 2.46 -8.46 6.72
N TRP A 200 2.09 -7.18 6.67
CA TRP A 200 1.96 -6.44 5.42
C TRP A 200 3.34 -6.07 4.87
N LYS A 201 3.48 -5.97 3.55
CA LYS A 201 4.76 -5.58 2.92
C LYS A 201 4.61 -4.28 2.15
N VAL A 202 5.46 -3.30 2.46
CA VAL A 202 5.68 -2.11 1.63
C VAL A 202 7.06 -2.26 0.99
N ILE A 203 7.09 -2.41 -0.33
CA ILE A 203 8.33 -2.76 -1.06
C ILE A 203 9.31 -1.59 -1.03
N ASP A 204 8.83 -0.40 -1.41
CA ASP A 204 9.65 0.80 -1.48
C ASP A 204 10.06 1.27 -0.07
N PRO A 205 11.37 1.43 0.21
CA PRO A 205 11.84 1.78 1.55
C PRO A 205 11.48 3.22 1.95
N GLN A 206 11.39 4.15 0.99
CA GLN A 206 11.02 5.53 1.30
C GLN A 206 9.55 5.62 1.69
N LEU A 207 8.65 5.01 0.92
CA LEU A 207 7.23 4.92 1.26
C LEU A 207 7.02 4.21 2.61
N ARG A 208 7.81 3.17 2.88
CA ARG A 208 7.75 2.45 4.16
C ARG A 208 8.07 3.37 5.33
N GLU A 209 9.14 4.14 5.22
CA GLU A 209 9.57 5.06 6.27
C GLU A 209 8.57 6.22 6.44
N GLU A 210 8.07 6.79 5.34
CA GLU A 210 7.02 7.81 5.38
C GLU A 210 5.77 7.31 6.12
N LEU A 211 5.34 6.06 5.87
CA LEU A 211 4.22 5.45 6.59
C LEU A 211 4.52 5.26 8.07
N ARG A 212 5.72 4.79 8.44
CA ARG A 212 6.11 4.63 9.85
C ARG A 212 6.07 5.96 10.59
N ILE A 213 6.63 7.01 10.00
CA ILE A 213 6.59 8.37 10.54
C ILE A 213 5.14 8.83 10.73
N ALA A 214 4.29 8.70 9.70
CA ALA A 214 2.90 9.13 9.75
C ALA A 214 2.09 8.42 10.85
N VAL A 215 2.39 7.14 11.10
CA VAL A 215 1.79 6.42 12.23
C VAL A 215 2.32 6.97 13.56
N SER A 216 3.64 7.16 13.72
CA SER A 216 4.28 7.69 14.93
C SER A 216 3.71 9.05 15.32
N GLU A 217 3.53 9.94 14.34
CA GLU A 217 2.95 11.26 14.52
C GLU A 217 1.50 11.23 15.06
N ARG A 218 0.76 10.13 14.85
CA ARG A 218 -0.59 9.98 15.39
C ARG A 218 -0.61 9.27 16.73
N LEU A 219 0.14 8.18 16.88
CA LEU A 219 0.10 7.33 18.07
C LEU A 219 0.78 8.00 19.27
N ILE A 220 1.99 8.51 19.08
CA ILE A 220 2.82 9.00 20.17
C ILE A 220 2.18 10.18 20.91
N PRO A 221 1.63 11.22 20.22
CA PRO A 221 0.93 12.29 20.91
C PRO A 221 -0.33 11.83 21.64
N ALA A 222 -1.11 10.91 21.04
CA ALA A 222 -2.32 10.38 21.65
C ALA A 222 -2.00 9.57 22.92
N TYR A 223 -0.98 8.72 22.87
CA TYR A 223 -0.54 7.92 24.01
C TYR A 223 0.06 8.78 25.12
N ARG A 224 0.88 9.78 24.77
CA ARG A 224 1.43 10.74 25.74
C ARG A 224 0.33 11.52 26.46
N SER A 225 -0.70 11.94 25.75
CA SER A 225 -1.88 12.61 26.32
C SER A 225 -2.64 11.70 27.29
N PHE A 226 -2.82 10.43 26.93
CA PHE A 226 -3.41 9.42 27.79
C PHE A 226 -2.62 9.21 29.10
N LEU A 227 -1.29 9.17 29.03
CA LEU A 227 -0.42 9.02 30.20
C LEU A 227 -0.39 10.26 31.11
N SER A 228 -0.53 11.46 30.54
CA SER A 228 -0.37 12.73 31.25
C SER A 228 -1.65 13.20 31.98
N ARG A 229 -2.74 12.44 31.90
CA ARG A 229 -4.05 12.85 32.42
C ARG A 229 -4.11 12.88 33.97
N PRO A 230 -4.49 14.01 34.59
CA PRO A 230 -4.67 14.10 36.04
C PRO A 230 -5.77 13.15 36.51
N ARG A 231 -5.44 12.27 37.46
CA ARG A 231 -6.40 11.31 38.01
C ARG A 231 -7.24 12.01 39.09
N PRO A 232 -8.59 11.93 39.06
CA PRO A 232 -9.41 12.46 40.15
C PRO A 232 -8.97 11.78 41.44
N GLN A 233 -8.53 12.58 42.39
CA GLN A 233 -8.10 12.13 43.70
C GLN A 233 -9.30 11.51 44.41
N THR A 234 -9.41 10.19 44.40
CA THR A 234 -10.21 9.49 45.42
C THR A 234 -9.49 9.68 46.74
N GLY A 235 -10.09 10.47 47.63
CA GLY A 235 -9.52 10.84 48.92
C GLY A 235 -9.09 9.62 49.72
N SER A 236 -7.78 9.44 49.86
CA SER A 236 -7.10 8.85 51.00
C SER A 236 -5.60 8.87 50.76
N SER A 237 -4.92 9.62 51.65
CA SER A 237 -3.56 9.38 52.14
C SER A 237 -2.44 9.13 51.13
N SER A 238 -1.47 10.06 51.13
CA SER A 238 -0.03 9.81 51.15
C SER A 238 0.47 8.53 50.46
N GLY A 239 1.12 8.73 49.30
CA GLY A 239 2.18 7.85 48.84
C GLY A 239 1.77 6.65 48.00
N SER A 240 1.33 6.85 46.75
CA SER A 240 1.69 5.89 45.69
C SER A 240 1.50 6.45 44.29
N ARG A 241 2.56 7.06 43.76
CA ARG A 241 2.77 7.23 42.31
C ARG A 241 2.93 5.87 41.56
N HIS A 242 2.86 4.73 42.27
CA HIS A 242 3.24 3.39 41.79
C HIS A 242 2.04 2.47 41.46
N SER A 243 0.80 2.97 41.49
CA SER A 243 -0.39 2.19 41.10
C SER A 243 -0.69 2.27 39.59
N ALA A 244 -0.25 3.35 38.93
CA ALA A 244 -0.38 3.54 37.48
C ALA A 244 0.58 2.66 36.67
N SER A 245 1.79 2.42 37.19
CA SER A 245 2.83 1.60 36.55
C SER A 245 2.48 0.11 36.42
N LYS A 246 1.43 -0.37 37.11
CA LYS A 246 1.00 -1.78 37.00
C LYS A 246 0.09 -2.07 35.80
N HIS A 247 -0.42 -1.06 35.11
CA HIS A 247 -1.44 -1.24 34.06
C HIS A 247 -1.03 -0.72 32.69
N VAL A 248 0.05 0.05 32.61
CA VAL A 248 0.65 0.55 31.37
C VAL A 248 1.71 -0.47 30.94
N LYS A 249 1.44 -1.22 29.87
CA LYS A 249 2.31 -2.31 29.40
C LYS A 249 3.50 -1.80 28.57
N TYR A 250 3.33 -0.68 27.88
CA TYR A 250 4.29 -0.14 26.92
C TYR A 250 4.75 1.25 27.34
N THR A 251 6.05 1.49 27.31
CA THR A 251 6.62 2.83 27.37
C THR A 251 6.47 3.52 26.01
N LEU A 252 6.74 4.83 25.97
CA LEU A 252 6.75 5.55 24.68
C LEU A 252 7.88 5.03 23.76
N GLU A 253 9.03 4.70 24.36
CA GLU A 253 10.19 4.13 23.65
C GLU A 253 9.83 2.74 23.07
N ASP A 254 9.15 1.88 23.84
CA ASP A 254 8.70 0.58 23.34
C ASP A 254 7.78 0.73 22.12
N LEU A 255 6.85 1.68 22.15
CA LEU A 255 5.94 1.92 21.02
C LEU A 255 6.70 2.42 19.78
N GLU A 256 7.66 3.32 19.95
CA GLU A 256 8.51 3.80 18.84
C GLU A 256 9.32 2.65 18.23
N ASP A 257 9.89 1.76 19.04
CA ASP A 257 10.61 0.59 18.56
C ASP A 257 9.71 -0.40 17.81
N TYR A 258 8.49 -0.65 18.30
CA TYR A 258 7.53 -1.50 17.61
C TYR A 258 7.12 -0.93 16.24
N MET A 259 7.09 0.38 16.08
CA MET A 259 6.72 1.01 14.80
C MET A 259 7.76 0.78 13.70
N LEU A 260 9.02 0.56 14.07
CA LEU A 260 10.09 0.22 13.14
C LEU A 260 9.89 -1.16 12.49
N ASP A 261 9.09 -2.03 13.10
CA ASP A 261 8.82 -3.36 12.56
C ASP A 261 7.72 -3.40 11.49
N PHE A 262 6.93 -2.31 11.36
CA PHE A 262 5.80 -2.31 10.44
C PHE A 262 6.24 -2.44 8.99
N PHE A 263 5.38 -3.13 8.23
CA PHE A 263 5.48 -3.28 6.78
C PHE A 263 6.68 -4.08 6.27
N GLU A 264 7.33 -4.86 7.12
CA GLU A 264 8.45 -5.72 6.71
C GLU A 264 8.01 -7.03 6.03
N GLY A 265 6.72 -7.38 6.08
CA GLY A 265 6.16 -8.60 5.50
C GLY A 265 6.41 -9.85 6.32
N VAL A 266 6.87 -9.70 7.57
CA VAL A 266 7.10 -10.78 8.50
C VAL A 266 6.22 -10.53 9.71
N GLN A 267 5.22 -11.39 9.89
CA GLN A 267 4.32 -11.30 11.03
C GLN A 267 5.11 -11.42 12.34
N LYS A 268 4.96 -10.43 13.21
CA LYS A 268 5.58 -10.40 14.54
C LYS A 268 4.50 -10.28 15.62
N PHE A 269 4.90 -10.60 16.84
CA PHE A 269 4.09 -10.45 18.03
C PHE A 269 4.80 -9.49 18.99
N VAL A 270 4.01 -8.70 19.70
CA VAL A 270 4.52 -7.79 20.73
C VAL A 270 5.18 -8.63 21.83
N LYS A 271 6.37 -8.22 22.27
CA LYS A 271 7.17 -8.93 23.28
C LYS A 271 6.72 -8.59 24.71
#